data_AF-A0A1I1RA16-F1
#
_entry.id   AF-A0A1I1RA16-F1
#
_cell.length_a   1.000
_cell.length_b   1.000
_cell.length_c   1.000
_cell.angle_alpha   90.00
_cell.angle_beta   90.00
_cell.angle_gamma   90.00
#
_symmetry.space_group_name_H-M   'P 1'
#
loop_
_entity.id
_entity.type
_entity.pdbx_description
1 polymer ?
#
loop_
_entity_poly.entity_id
_entity_poly.type
_entity_poly.pdbx_seq_one_letter_code
_entity_poly.pdbx_strand_id
1 'polypeptide(L)' 'MLDIPKGYKYWHYTDSGAVIEKNAPNWVKEEFDEYQKTMNQSCKPNENGIIKYI' A
#
# COMPACT_ATOMS: atom_id res chain seq x y z
N MET A 1 -6.22 13.47 -7.82
CA MET A 1 -6.41 13.03 -6.42
C MET A 1 -6.53 11.53 -6.49
N LEU A 2 -5.62 10.77 -5.87
CA LEU A 2 -5.77 9.32 -5.77
C LEU A 2 -7.04 9.08 -4.95
N ASP A 3 -8.05 8.45 -5.54
CA ASP A 3 -9.23 8.00 -4.82
C ASP A 3 -8.76 7.18 -3.62
N ILE A 4 -9.26 7.55 -2.45
CA ILE A 4 -8.91 6.86 -1.22
C ILE A 4 -9.42 5.41 -1.37
N PRO A 5 -8.56 4.39 -1.23
CA PRO A 5 -8.98 3.00 -1.38
C PRO A 5 -10.16 2.72 -0.46
N LYS A 6 -11.17 1.98 -0.95
CA LYS A 6 -12.41 1.74 -0.18
C LYS A 6 -12.10 0.95 1.09
N GLY A 7 -11.04 0.18 1.06
CA GLY A 7 -10.48 -0.57 2.15
C GLY A 7 -9.68 0.24 3.18
N TYR A 8 -9.38 1.51 2.90
CA TYR A 8 -8.51 2.36 3.73
C TYR A 8 -8.93 2.43 5.20
N LYS A 9 -10.23 2.32 5.49
CA LYS A 9 -10.76 2.27 6.86
C LYS A 9 -10.29 1.07 7.69
N TYR A 10 -9.80 0.02 7.03
CA TYR A 10 -9.21 -1.18 7.64
C TYR A 10 -7.68 -1.15 7.61
N TRP A 11 -7.09 -0.09 7.04
CA TRP A 11 -5.64 0.06 6.94
C TRP A 11 -5.18 0.87 8.14
N HIS A 12 -4.25 0.30 8.90
CA HIS A 12 -3.63 0.95 10.05
C HIS A 12 -2.18 1.24 9.71
N TYR A 13 -1.77 2.49 9.91
CA TYR A 13 -0.37 2.86 9.75
C TYR A 13 0.34 2.70 11.09
N THR A 14 1.33 1.83 11.11
CA THR A 14 2.29 1.64 12.21
C THR A 14 3.62 2.24 11.81
N ASP A 15 4.54 2.38 12.77
CA ASP A 15 5.90 2.87 12.53
C ASP A 15 6.66 2.02 11.49
N SER A 16 6.34 0.73 11.39
CA SER A 16 6.93 -0.20 10.41
C SER A 16 6.22 -0.22 9.05
N GLY A 17 5.14 0.56 8.87
CA GLY A 17 4.37 0.63 7.63
C GLY A 17 2.87 0.42 7.82
N ALA A 18 2.16 0.29 6.70
CA ALA A 18 0.73 -0.01 6.70
C ALA A 18 0.51 -1.49 7.04
N VAL A 19 -0.53 -1.78 7.84
CA VAL A 19 -1.04 -3.12 8.16
C VAL A 19 -2.55 -3.15 7.98
N ILE A 20 -3.10 -4.31 7.62
CA ILE A 20 -4.54 -4.48 7.43
C ILE A 20 -5.20 -5.15 8.65
N GLU A 21 -6.40 -4.72 9.01
CA GLU A 21 -7.19 -5.34 10.07
C GLU A 21 -7.44 -6.83 9.79
N LYS A 22 -7.26 -7.69 10.80
CA LYS A 22 -7.40 -9.15 10.65
C LYS A 22 -8.80 -9.57 10.21
N ASN A 23 -9.82 -8.83 10.67
CA ASN A 23 -11.24 -9.03 10.35
C ASN A 23 -11.67 -8.33 9.06
N ALA A 24 -10.74 -7.72 8.32
CA ALA A 24 -11.08 -7.07 7.07
C ALA A 24 -11.67 -8.08 6.06
N PRO A 25 -12.67 -7.65 5.27
CA PRO A 25 -13.21 -8.43 4.16
C PRO A 25 -12.12 -8.87 3.19
N ASN A 26 -12.29 -10.01 2.52
CA ASN A 26 -11.29 -10.54 1.58
C ASN A 26 -10.93 -9.54 0.47
N TRP A 27 -11.90 -8.81 -0.08
CA TRP A 27 -11.66 -7.80 -1.11
C TRP A 27 -10.74 -6.65 -0.64
N VAL A 28 -10.75 -6.33 0.65
CA VAL A 28 -9.86 -5.32 1.26
C VAL A 28 -8.43 -5.85 1.35
N LYS A 29 -8.27 -7.15 1.63
CA LYS A 29 -6.96 -7.81 1.70
C LYS A 29 -6.30 -7.87 0.32
N GLU A 30 -7.09 -8.13 -0.72
CA GLU A 30 -6.63 -8.07 -2.10
C GLU A 30 -6.23 -6.63 -2.50
N GLU A 31 -7.08 -5.63 -2.22
CA GLU A 31 -6.78 -4.20 -2.49
C GLU A 31 -5.50 -3.74 -1.77
N PHE A 32 -5.30 -4.18 -0.52
CA PHE A 32 -4.11 -3.87 0.27
C PHE A 32 -2.84 -4.54 -0.27
N ASP A 33 -2.91 -5.80 -0.69
CA ASP A 33 -1.79 -6.51 -1.32
C ASP A 33 -1.39 -5.87 -2.66
N GLU A 34 -2.37 -5.49 -3.48
CA GLU A 34 -2.12 -4.73 -4.72
C GLU A 34 -1.46 -3.38 -4.43
N TYR A 35 -1.98 -2.63 -3.45
CA TYR A 35 -1.38 -1.36 -3.03
C TYR A 35 0.06 -1.55 -2.55
N GLN A 36 0.35 -2.55 -1.71
CA GLN A 36 1.70 -2.85 -1.28
C GLN A 36 2.60 -3.25 -2.46
N LYS A 37 2.11 -4.04 -3.42
CA LYS A 37 2.86 -4.40 -4.63
C LYS A 37 3.16 -3.19 -5.50
N THR A 38 2.18 -2.33 -5.77
CA THR A 38 2.38 -1.11 -6.56
C THR A 38 3.31 -0.14 -5.85
N MET A 39 3.19 -0.01 -4.52
CA MET A 39 4.07 0.83 -3.72
C MET A 39 5.49 0.27 -3.70
N ASN A 40 5.67 -1.04 -3.55
CA ASN A 40 6.98 -1.69 -3.58
C ASN A 40 7.60 -1.68 -5.00
N GLN A 41 6.78 -1.76 -6.05
CA GLN A 41 7.22 -1.59 -7.44
C GLN A 41 7.59 -0.13 -7.75
N SER A 42 6.86 0.85 -7.21
CA SER A 42 7.20 2.27 -7.29
C SER A 42 8.41 2.62 -6.42
N CYS A 43 8.64 1.86 -5.36
CA CYS A 43 9.81 1.96 -4.49
C CYS A 43 11.00 1.12 -4.96
N LYS A 44 10.96 0.49 -6.14
CA LYS A 44 12.17 -0.08 -6.70
C LYS A 44 13.13 1.07 -7.04
N PRO A 45 14.30 1.15 -6.41
CA PRO A 45 15.33 2.07 -6.89
C PRO A 45 15.62 1.69 -8.33
N ASN A 46 15.65 2.67 -9.25
CA ASN A 46 16.37 2.45 -10.49
C ASN A 46 17.86 2.24 -10.15
N GLU A 47 18.70 1.83 -11.11
CA GLU A 47 20.15 1.58 -10.91
C GLU A 47 20.93 2.73 -10.22
N ASN A 48 20.33 3.91 -10.02
CA ASN A 48 20.88 5.06 -9.30
C ASN A 48 20.26 5.35 -7.92
N GLY A 49 19.43 4.46 -7.35
CA GLY A 49 18.96 4.60 -5.96
C GLY A 49 17.92 5.70 -5.72
N ILE A 50 17.35 6.31 -6.76
CA ILE A 50 16.40 7.42 -6.62
C ILE A 50 14.97 6.89 -6.68
N ILE A 51 14.24 7.07 -5.57
CA ILE A 51 12.80 6.80 -5.46
C ILE A 51 12.05 8.07 -5.88
N LYS A 52 11.42 8.07 -7.05
CA LYS A 52 10.68 9.24 -7.56
C LYS A 52 9.18 8.98 -7.42
N TYR A 53 8.55 9.58 -6.41
CA TYR A 53 7.10 9.72 -6.36
C TYR A 53 6.68 10.66 -7.49
N ILE A 54 5.88 10.16 -8.43
CA ILE A 54 5.26 10.95 -9.51
C ILE A 54 3.80 11.21 -9.16
#